data_AF-A0A1G2Z707-F1
#
_entry.id   AF-A0A1G2Z707-F1
#
_cell.length_a   1.000
_cell.length_b   1.000
_cell.length_c   1.000
_cell.angle_alpha   90.00
_cell.angle_beta   90.00
_cell.angle_gamma   90.00
#
_symmetry.space_group_name_H-M   'P 1'
#
loop_
_entity.id
_entity.type
_entity.pdbx_description
1 polymer ?
#
loop_
_entity_poly.entity_id
_entity_poly.type
_entity_poly.pdbx_seq_one_letter_code
_entity_poly.pdbx_strand_id
1 'polypeptide(L)'
;MPDIKVSRSGTFVDNMALPVHRWFRYSAGFAAQWVEQVLVEWGVGKQHLVLDPFAGSGTVPIVCDTLGTPSLGVEAHPVVSRICKAKLLWTTPPERLAAFASNVLRESEERISRTVGYPPLIERSYDPDALTSLDALKSSWLQLRDRSQESELVWLALTAILRPTSRAGTAQWQYILPNKTKKKVIAPLFAFERQIEIIKADLRWMQARASQSLAEIIAGDARTLADNASRDVDAVITSPPYANNYDYADALRFEMTFWGDVNGWGDIHDAVRKHLIVSSSQHSSRERLRLPDLLRSEGVAPIRPELTRVVEQLAEVRESRGGKKHYHTMVAAYCRDIS
;
A
#
# COMPACT_ATOMS: atom_id res chain seq x y z
N MET A 1 -28.25 12.87 18.82
CA MET A 1 -27.62 13.85 17.91
C MET A 1 -26.98 13.07 16.78
N PRO A 2 -27.33 13.30 15.50
CA PRO A 2 -26.69 12.59 14.41
C PRO A 2 -25.21 12.99 14.26
N ASP A 3 -24.45 12.04 13.76
CA ASP A 3 -23.07 11.74 14.09
C ASP A 3 -22.06 12.45 13.16
N ILE A 4 -21.18 13.26 13.74
CA ILE A 4 -20.10 13.96 13.02
C ILE A 4 -19.00 12.96 12.55
N LYS A 5 -19.03 11.69 12.98
CA LYS A 5 -18.01 10.68 12.63
C LYS A 5 -18.20 9.95 11.30
N VAL A 6 -19.38 9.96 10.68
CA VAL A 6 -19.62 9.16 9.45
C VAL A 6 -18.86 9.70 8.23
N SER A 7 -18.56 11.01 8.17
CA SER A 7 -17.90 11.61 7.00
C SER A 7 -16.41 11.31 6.84
N ARG A 8 -15.73 10.79 7.88
CA ARG A 8 -14.27 10.51 7.88
C ARG A 8 -13.90 9.03 7.85
N SER A 9 -14.86 8.13 8.06
CA SER A 9 -14.63 6.68 8.11
C SER A 9 -14.03 6.12 6.81
N GLY A 10 -14.31 6.73 5.66
CA GLY A 10 -13.80 6.32 4.36
C GLY A 10 -12.36 6.74 4.02
N THR A 11 -11.59 7.34 4.94
CA THR A 11 -10.23 7.84 4.63
C THR A 11 -9.16 7.44 5.64
N PHE A 12 -7.96 7.14 5.15
CA PHE A 12 -6.78 6.75 5.95
C PHE A 12 -6.18 7.89 6.81
N VAL A 13 -6.64 9.15 6.67
CA VAL A 13 -5.92 10.31 7.24
C VAL A 13 -5.76 10.20 8.75
N ASP A 14 -6.81 9.80 9.46
CA ASP A 14 -6.81 9.67 10.92
C ASP A 14 -5.91 8.51 11.40
N ASN A 15 -5.66 7.51 10.54
CA ASN A 15 -4.76 6.40 10.85
C ASN A 15 -3.29 6.85 11.02
N MET A 16 -2.92 8.04 10.51
CA MET A 16 -1.57 8.58 10.73
C MET A 16 -1.31 9.02 12.18
N ALA A 17 -2.34 9.08 13.02
CA ALA A 17 -2.20 9.29 14.46
C ALA A 17 -2.09 7.98 15.26
N LEU A 18 -2.45 6.84 14.65
CA LEU A 18 -2.57 5.56 15.35
C LEU A 18 -1.25 4.77 15.31
N PRO A 19 -0.86 4.11 16.42
CA PRO A 19 0.30 3.23 16.46
C PRO A 19 0.28 2.17 15.36
N VAL A 20 1.46 1.83 14.82
CA VAL A 20 1.65 0.86 13.71
C VAL A 20 1.10 1.33 12.36
N HIS A 21 -0.13 1.84 12.31
CA HIS A 21 -0.71 2.40 11.09
C HIS A 21 0.13 3.56 10.54
N ARG A 22 0.60 4.44 11.44
CA ARG A 22 1.41 5.63 11.12
C ARG A 22 2.82 5.33 10.59
N TRP A 23 3.27 4.07 10.59
CA TRP A 23 4.61 3.72 10.08
C TRP A 23 4.75 3.97 8.59
N PHE A 24 3.64 3.94 7.84
CA PHE A 24 3.65 4.26 6.41
C PHE A 24 2.31 4.84 5.99
N ARG A 25 2.34 5.96 5.27
CA ARG A 25 1.15 6.63 4.75
C ARG A 25 0.69 5.97 3.45
N TYR A 26 -0.43 5.25 3.51
CA TYR A 26 -1.09 4.68 2.34
C TYR A 26 -2.48 5.30 2.15
N SER A 27 -2.66 6.11 1.10
CA SER A 27 -3.88 6.92 0.98
C SER A 27 -5.14 6.11 0.70
N ALA A 28 -4.99 4.92 0.12
CA ALA A 28 -6.11 4.08 -0.30
C ALA A 28 -6.62 3.12 0.78
N GLY A 29 -6.34 3.40 2.05
CA GLY A 29 -6.97 2.72 3.19
C GLY A 29 -8.16 3.48 3.76
N PHE A 30 -8.92 2.80 4.60
CA PHE A 30 -10.05 3.33 5.37
C PHE A 30 -9.70 3.41 6.87
N ALA A 31 -10.58 4.01 7.67
CA ALA A 31 -10.32 4.29 9.08
C ALA A 31 -10.26 3.00 9.91
N ALA A 32 -9.23 2.85 10.75
CA ALA A 32 -9.10 1.73 11.68
C ALA A 32 -10.27 1.67 12.67
N GLN A 33 -10.74 2.83 13.14
CA GLN A 33 -11.91 2.93 14.02
C GLN A 33 -13.18 2.33 13.40
N TRP A 34 -13.34 2.39 12.08
CA TRP A 34 -14.48 1.76 11.42
C TRP A 34 -14.40 0.23 11.48
N VAL A 35 -13.21 -0.36 11.34
CA VAL A 35 -13.01 -1.81 11.53
C VAL A 35 -13.40 -2.21 12.95
N GLU A 36 -12.91 -1.49 13.96
CA GLU A 36 -13.23 -1.77 15.36
C GLU A 36 -14.75 -1.76 15.61
N GLN A 37 -15.46 -0.77 15.05
CA GLN A 37 -16.91 -0.67 15.15
C GLN A 37 -17.62 -1.85 14.51
N VAL A 38 -17.22 -2.22 13.29
CA VAL A 38 -17.82 -3.35 12.55
C VAL A 38 -17.59 -4.67 13.29
N LEU A 39 -16.38 -4.92 13.80
CA LEU A 39 -16.09 -6.13 14.57
C LEU A 39 -16.97 -6.25 15.82
N VAL A 40 -17.18 -5.14 16.54
CA VAL A 40 -18.07 -5.11 17.71
C VAL A 40 -19.52 -5.33 17.31
N GLU A 41 -20.01 -4.63 16.28
CA GLU A 41 -21.39 -4.73 15.81
C GLU A 41 -21.74 -6.16 15.37
N TRP A 42 -20.81 -6.83 14.70
CA TRP A 42 -21.00 -8.19 14.20
C TRP A 42 -20.69 -9.27 15.25
N GLY A 43 -20.23 -8.91 16.46
CA GLY A 43 -19.84 -9.88 17.48
C GLY A 43 -18.62 -10.72 17.09
N VAL A 44 -17.75 -10.19 16.23
CA VAL A 44 -16.52 -10.85 15.78
C VAL A 44 -15.45 -10.74 16.88
N GLY A 45 -14.72 -11.82 17.13
CA GLY A 45 -13.81 -11.93 18.27
C GLY A 45 -12.76 -13.01 18.07
N LYS A 46 -12.07 -13.40 19.15
CA LYS A 46 -10.85 -14.24 19.09
C LYS A 46 -11.02 -15.62 18.45
N GLN A 47 -12.25 -16.14 18.41
CA GLN A 47 -12.59 -17.42 17.82
C GLN A 47 -12.90 -17.35 16.32
N HIS A 48 -13.05 -16.14 15.78
CA HIS A 48 -13.47 -15.91 14.39
C HIS A 48 -12.28 -15.55 13.50
N LEU A 49 -12.37 -15.87 12.21
CA LEU A 49 -11.41 -15.50 11.19
C LEU A 49 -11.97 -14.39 10.29
N VAL A 50 -11.28 -13.25 10.26
CA VAL A 50 -11.64 -12.09 9.42
C VAL A 50 -10.84 -12.09 8.13
N LEU A 51 -11.51 -11.98 6.98
CA LEU A 51 -10.88 -11.85 5.68
C LEU A 51 -10.87 -10.40 5.19
N ASP A 52 -9.72 -9.93 4.73
CA ASP A 52 -9.59 -8.75 3.87
C ASP A 52 -8.92 -9.15 2.53
N PRO A 53 -9.69 -9.36 1.44
CA PRO A 53 -9.13 -9.74 0.14
C PRO A 53 -8.35 -8.61 -0.53
N PHE A 54 -8.36 -7.39 0.03
CA PHE A 54 -7.64 -6.23 -0.49
C PHE A 54 -6.92 -5.51 0.66
N ALA A 55 -6.09 -6.26 1.39
CA ALA A 55 -5.50 -5.89 2.67
C ALA A 55 -4.73 -4.55 2.65
N GLY A 56 -4.22 -4.13 1.49
CA GLY A 56 -3.50 -2.89 1.34
C GLY A 56 -2.32 -2.84 2.32
N SER A 57 -2.15 -1.71 3.01
CA SER A 57 -1.10 -1.58 4.03
C SER A 57 -1.48 -2.14 5.41
N GLY A 58 -2.55 -2.93 5.51
CA GLY A 58 -2.87 -3.74 6.70
C GLY A 58 -3.85 -3.14 7.71
N THR A 59 -4.82 -2.31 7.30
CA THR A 59 -5.77 -1.71 8.28
C THR A 59 -6.52 -2.79 9.07
N VAL A 60 -7.15 -3.75 8.40
CA VAL A 60 -7.93 -4.82 9.05
C VAL A 60 -7.03 -5.74 9.88
N PRO A 61 -5.92 -6.29 9.34
CA PRO A 61 -5.00 -7.12 10.12
C PRO A 61 -4.47 -6.48 11.40
N ILE A 62 -4.07 -5.21 11.36
CA ILE A 62 -3.52 -4.50 12.53
C ILE A 62 -4.58 -4.31 13.62
N VAL A 63 -5.82 -3.96 13.22
CA VAL A 63 -6.94 -3.85 14.16
C VAL A 63 -7.26 -5.22 14.77
N CYS A 64 -7.32 -6.26 13.93
CA CYS A 64 -7.58 -7.62 14.38
C CYS A 64 -6.53 -8.10 15.39
N ASP A 65 -5.23 -7.90 15.11
CA ASP A 65 -4.15 -8.22 16.05
C ASP A 65 -4.28 -7.44 17.37
N THR A 66 -4.66 -6.16 17.32
CA THR A 66 -4.86 -5.33 18.53
C THR A 66 -5.94 -5.90 19.45
N LEU A 67 -6.94 -6.57 18.86
CA LEU A 67 -8.06 -7.20 19.56
C LEU A 67 -7.85 -8.70 19.80
N GLY A 68 -6.74 -9.29 19.32
CA GLY A 68 -6.47 -10.72 19.38
C GLY A 68 -7.41 -11.57 18.52
N THR A 69 -7.92 -11.02 17.42
CA THR A 69 -8.77 -11.70 16.43
C THR A 69 -7.92 -12.18 15.26
N PRO A 70 -7.98 -13.48 14.89
CA PRO A 70 -7.34 -13.98 13.67
C PRO A 70 -7.79 -13.25 12.41
N SER A 71 -6.85 -12.99 11.49
CA SER A 71 -7.18 -12.40 10.20
C SER A 71 -6.38 -12.99 9.06
N LEU A 72 -6.99 -13.02 7.88
CA LEU A 72 -6.37 -13.39 6.61
C LEU A 72 -6.46 -12.19 5.67
N GLY A 73 -5.33 -11.76 5.12
CA GLY A 73 -5.25 -10.66 4.17
C GLY A 73 -4.68 -11.11 2.83
N VAL A 74 -5.21 -10.58 1.73
CA VAL A 74 -4.65 -10.74 0.39
C VAL A 74 -4.26 -9.38 -0.17
N GLU A 75 -3.07 -9.27 -0.74
CA GLU A 75 -2.62 -8.05 -1.41
C GLU A 75 -1.76 -8.38 -2.64
N ALA A 76 -2.20 -7.91 -3.80
CA ALA A 76 -1.57 -8.22 -5.08
C ALA A 76 -0.37 -7.32 -5.38
N HIS A 77 -0.32 -6.10 -4.83
CA HIS A 77 0.81 -5.20 -5.01
C HIS A 77 1.98 -5.66 -4.11
N PRO A 78 3.11 -6.13 -4.68
CA PRO A 78 4.16 -6.79 -3.90
C PRO A 78 4.78 -5.91 -2.81
N VAL A 79 5.06 -4.65 -3.12
CA VAL A 79 5.59 -3.69 -2.13
C VAL A 79 4.58 -3.34 -1.04
N VAL A 80 3.29 -3.19 -1.38
CA VAL A 80 2.23 -2.91 -0.39
C VAL A 80 2.03 -4.12 0.53
N SER A 81 2.03 -5.34 -0.03
CA SER A 81 2.00 -6.59 0.73
C SER A 81 3.20 -6.70 1.67
N ARG A 82 4.42 -6.35 1.21
CA ARG A 82 5.62 -6.31 2.06
C ARG A 82 5.49 -5.29 3.20
N ILE A 83 4.94 -4.11 2.94
CA ILE A 83 4.66 -3.10 3.97
C ILE A 83 3.65 -3.63 5.00
N CYS A 84 2.58 -4.28 4.55
CA CYS A 84 1.59 -4.91 5.43
C CYS A 84 2.26 -5.95 6.33
N LYS A 85 3.05 -6.87 5.74
CA LYS A 85 3.79 -7.90 6.48
C LYS A 85 4.75 -7.29 7.50
N ALA A 86 5.53 -6.28 7.10
CA ALA A 86 6.46 -5.60 8.00
C ALA A 86 5.75 -4.93 9.19
N LYS A 87 4.57 -4.34 8.99
CA LYS A 87 3.74 -3.78 10.07
C LYS A 87 3.24 -4.84 11.06
N LEU A 88 3.11 -6.09 10.63
CA LEU A 88 2.71 -7.23 11.48
C LEU A 88 3.89 -7.87 12.23
N LEU A 89 5.13 -7.45 11.96
CA LEU A 89 6.32 -7.86 12.73
C LEU A 89 6.42 -7.13 14.08
N TRP A 90 5.31 -6.67 14.63
CA TRP A 90 5.28 -5.83 15.82
C TRP A 90 5.73 -6.58 17.09
N THR A 91 5.85 -7.91 17.02
CA THR A 91 6.42 -8.77 18.07
C THR A 91 7.94 -8.66 18.18
N THR A 92 8.61 -7.99 17.22
CA THR A 92 10.06 -7.76 17.23
C THR A 92 10.48 -7.02 18.51
N PRO A 93 11.50 -7.51 19.26
CA PRO A 93 12.02 -6.77 20.41
C PRO A 93 12.54 -5.38 19.99
N PRO A 94 12.07 -4.28 20.59
CA PRO A 94 12.46 -2.92 20.20
C PRO A 94 13.97 -2.68 20.21
N GLU A 95 14.69 -3.37 21.10
CA GLU A 95 16.13 -3.16 21.26
C GLU A 95 16.94 -3.90 20.20
N ARG A 96 16.40 -5.00 19.64
CA ARG A 96 16.98 -5.65 18.47
C ARG A 96 16.81 -4.79 17.22
N LEU A 97 15.63 -4.17 17.03
CA LEU A 97 15.41 -3.17 15.99
C LEU A 97 16.40 -2.02 16.13
N ALA A 98 16.55 -1.46 17.34
CA ALA A 98 17.49 -0.38 17.61
C ALA A 98 18.93 -0.78 17.26
N ALA A 99 19.38 -1.96 17.67
CA ALA A 99 20.72 -2.45 17.35
C ALA A 99 20.96 -2.60 15.84
N PHE A 100 20.00 -3.17 15.10
CA PHE A 100 20.12 -3.30 13.64
C PHE A 100 20.16 -1.92 12.97
N ALA A 101 19.28 -0.99 13.37
CA ALA A 101 19.26 0.36 12.83
C ALA A 101 20.56 1.12 13.10
N SER A 102 21.13 0.99 14.31
CA SER A 102 22.44 1.58 14.65
C SER A 102 23.58 1.01 13.80
N ASN A 103 23.55 -0.29 13.49
CA ASN A 103 24.52 -0.89 12.58
C ASN A 103 24.40 -0.33 11.15
N VAL A 104 23.17 -0.14 10.65
CA VAL A 104 22.93 0.48 9.34
C VAL A 104 23.44 1.93 9.31
N LEU A 105 23.19 2.69 10.37
CA LEU A 105 23.70 4.07 10.51
C LEU A 105 25.22 4.11 10.51
N ARG A 106 25.88 3.33 11.36
CA ARG A 106 27.34 3.26 11.43
C ARG A 106 27.97 2.87 10.10
N GLU A 107 27.46 1.82 9.45
CA GLU A 107 27.92 1.43 8.11
C GLU A 107 27.68 2.54 7.07
N SER A 108 26.60 3.34 7.21
CA SER A 108 26.32 4.42 6.27
C SER A 108 27.29 5.60 6.40
N GLU A 109 27.78 5.87 7.61
CA GLU A 109 28.78 6.91 7.89
C GLU A 109 30.18 6.53 7.40
N GLU A 110 30.53 5.24 7.52
CA GLU A 110 31.83 4.70 7.08
C GLU A 110 31.94 4.55 5.55
N ARG A 111 30.82 4.68 4.81
CA ARG A 111 30.82 4.54 3.34
C ARG A 111 31.38 5.76 2.63
N ILE A 112 32.37 5.50 1.76
CA ILE A 112 32.82 6.46 0.75
C ILE A 112 31.71 6.62 -0.29
N SER A 113 31.18 7.84 -0.42
CA SER A 113 30.16 8.18 -1.42
C SER A 113 30.62 7.77 -2.82
N ARG A 114 29.84 6.90 -3.47
CA ARG A 114 29.95 6.62 -4.90
C ARG A 114 28.65 7.06 -5.54
N THR A 115 28.75 7.86 -6.60
CA THR A 115 27.56 8.26 -7.36
C THR A 115 26.96 7.04 -8.03
N VAL A 116 25.90 6.47 -7.43
CA VAL A 116 25.05 5.48 -8.09
C VAL A 116 24.05 6.24 -8.95
N GLY A 117 23.91 5.84 -10.21
CA GLY A 117 22.89 6.41 -11.09
C GLY A 117 21.50 5.98 -10.63
N TYR A 118 20.68 6.94 -10.22
CA TYR A 118 19.26 6.71 -9.93
C TYR A 118 18.41 7.10 -11.15
N PRO A 119 17.22 6.52 -11.36
CA PRO A 119 16.35 6.98 -12.43
C PRO A 119 15.98 8.46 -12.27
N PRO A 120 15.71 9.21 -13.37
CA PRO A 120 15.50 10.66 -13.33
C PRO A 120 14.41 11.13 -12.37
N LEU A 121 13.43 10.28 -12.08
CA LEU A 121 12.40 10.55 -11.08
C LEU A 121 13.00 10.82 -9.71
N ILE A 122 13.96 10.01 -9.27
CA ILE A 122 14.60 10.10 -7.96
C ILE A 122 15.60 11.24 -7.95
N GLU A 123 16.45 11.35 -8.96
CA GLU A 123 17.46 12.42 -9.05
C GLU A 123 16.83 13.82 -8.98
N ARG A 124 15.71 14.04 -9.69
CA ARG A 124 14.98 15.32 -9.66
C ARG A 124 14.28 15.57 -8.31
N SER A 125 14.05 14.53 -7.53
CA SER A 125 13.27 14.58 -6.30
C SER A 125 14.11 14.83 -5.03
N TYR A 126 15.45 14.85 -5.11
CA TYR A 126 16.34 15.04 -3.96
C TYR A 126 17.55 15.94 -4.25
N ASP A 127 17.97 16.71 -3.23
CA ASP A 127 19.27 17.38 -3.23
C ASP A 127 20.39 16.34 -3.28
N PRO A 128 21.52 16.61 -3.97
CA PRO A 128 22.62 15.65 -4.08
C PRO A 128 23.02 15.07 -2.73
N ASP A 129 23.21 15.91 -1.72
CA ASP A 129 23.59 15.48 -0.36
C ASP A 129 22.52 14.58 0.29
N ALA A 130 21.24 14.93 0.12
CA ALA A 130 20.14 14.12 0.65
C ALA A 130 20.05 12.76 -0.06
N LEU A 131 20.25 12.73 -1.38
CA LEU A 131 20.28 11.48 -2.14
C LEU A 131 21.49 10.64 -1.76
N THR A 132 22.66 11.24 -1.56
CA THR A 132 23.86 10.55 -1.05
C THR A 132 23.61 9.92 0.32
N SER A 133 22.97 10.62 1.26
CA SER A 133 22.61 10.02 2.56
C SER A 133 21.62 8.86 2.42
N LEU A 134 20.60 8.98 1.58
CA LEU A 134 19.64 7.91 1.34
C LEU A 134 20.28 6.70 0.66
N ASP A 135 21.19 6.93 -0.29
CA ASP A 135 21.95 5.87 -0.96
C ASP A 135 22.87 5.13 0.02
N ALA A 136 23.55 5.87 0.91
CA ALA A 136 24.37 5.27 1.96
C ALA A 136 23.54 4.39 2.90
N LEU A 137 22.38 4.88 3.37
CA LEU A 137 21.44 4.10 4.19
C LEU A 137 20.94 2.85 3.44
N LYS A 138 20.51 3.00 2.19
CA LYS A 138 20.04 1.90 1.34
C LYS A 138 21.12 0.85 1.17
N SER A 139 22.33 1.27 0.81
CA SER A 139 23.48 0.39 0.57
C SER A 139 23.92 -0.34 1.83
N SER A 140 23.93 0.35 2.98
CA SER A 140 24.20 -0.26 4.29
C SER A 140 23.16 -1.30 4.65
N TRP A 141 21.88 -1.00 4.45
CA TRP A 141 20.82 -2.00 4.64
C TRP A 141 20.97 -3.19 3.67
N LEU A 142 21.28 -2.95 2.39
CA LEU A 142 21.49 -4.00 1.40
C LEU A 142 22.65 -4.94 1.75
N GLN A 143 23.71 -4.41 2.38
CA GLN A 143 24.85 -5.20 2.86
C GLN A 143 24.52 -5.99 4.12
N LEU A 144 23.79 -5.40 5.06
CA LEU A 144 23.50 -5.99 6.37
C LEU A 144 22.25 -6.87 6.40
N ARG A 145 21.38 -6.82 5.37
CA ARG A 145 20.11 -7.57 5.36
C ARG A 145 20.36 -9.07 5.52
N ASP A 146 19.61 -9.66 6.43
CA ASP A 146 19.75 -11.05 6.85
C ASP A 146 18.38 -11.78 6.92
N ARG A 147 17.33 -11.17 6.35
CA ARG A 147 15.93 -11.65 6.40
C ARG A 147 15.34 -11.70 7.82
N SER A 148 16.00 -11.08 8.80
CA SER A 148 15.45 -10.91 10.14
C SER A 148 14.26 -9.95 10.13
N GLN A 149 13.46 -10.01 11.19
CA GLN A 149 12.33 -9.08 11.35
C GLN A 149 12.82 -7.64 11.52
N GLU A 150 13.96 -7.46 12.19
CA GLU A 150 14.64 -6.18 12.36
C GLU A 150 15.03 -5.58 11.01
N SER A 151 15.61 -6.39 10.13
CA SER A 151 15.98 -5.97 8.79
C SER A 151 14.75 -5.48 8.00
N GLU A 152 13.64 -6.18 8.06
CA GLU A 152 12.39 -5.78 7.38
C GLU A 152 11.77 -4.51 7.98
N LEU A 153 11.81 -4.34 9.30
CA LEU A 153 11.36 -3.11 9.95
C LEU A 153 12.25 -1.90 9.60
N VAL A 154 13.56 -2.09 9.48
CA VAL A 154 14.47 -1.04 9.01
C VAL A 154 14.25 -0.71 7.53
N TRP A 155 13.96 -1.70 6.69
CA TRP A 155 13.53 -1.46 5.30
C TRP A 155 12.27 -0.61 5.24
N LEU A 156 11.27 -0.91 6.07
CA LEU A 156 10.04 -0.14 6.16
C LEU A 156 10.31 1.30 6.64
N ALA A 157 11.17 1.47 7.66
CA ALA A 157 11.57 2.79 8.16
C ALA A 157 12.21 3.64 7.06
N LEU A 158 13.18 3.08 6.32
CA LEU A 158 13.84 3.77 5.20
C LEU A 158 12.84 4.10 4.09
N THR A 159 11.92 3.18 3.77
CA THR A 159 10.86 3.41 2.76
C THR A 159 9.92 4.53 3.18
N ALA A 160 9.54 4.61 4.45
CA ALA A 160 8.63 5.61 4.97
C ALA A 160 9.18 7.05 4.94
N ILE A 161 10.50 7.22 5.00
CA ILE A 161 11.14 8.55 5.02
C ILE A 161 11.38 9.14 3.64
N LEU A 162 11.18 8.39 2.55
CA LEU A 162 11.45 8.87 1.19
C LEU A 162 10.61 10.12 0.86
N ARG A 163 9.31 10.09 1.08
CA ARG A 163 8.44 11.24 0.77
C ARG A 163 8.66 12.45 1.69
N PRO A 164 8.84 12.30 3.02
CA PRO A 164 9.18 13.39 3.91
C PRO A 164 10.52 14.09 3.62
N THR A 165 11.50 13.35 3.10
CA THR A 165 12.85 13.87 2.79
C THR A 165 12.97 14.37 1.34
N SER A 166 12.01 14.03 0.48
CA SER A 166 11.95 14.49 -0.91
C SER A 166 11.41 15.90 -1.07
N ARG A 167 12.05 16.68 -1.95
CA ARG A 167 11.57 18.00 -2.39
C ARG A 167 10.39 17.92 -3.35
N ALA A 168 10.08 16.76 -3.94
CA ALA A 168 8.96 16.64 -4.85
C ALA A 168 7.62 16.81 -4.11
N GLY A 169 6.71 17.58 -4.69
CA GLY A 169 5.35 17.75 -4.21
C GLY A 169 4.56 16.47 -4.34
N THR A 170 3.48 16.34 -3.57
CA THR A 170 2.54 15.24 -3.67
C THR A 170 1.14 15.77 -3.93
N ALA A 171 0.43 15.18 -4.89
CA ALA A 171 -0.97 15.45 -5.11
C ALA A 171 -1.84 14.74 -4.06
N GLN A 172 -3.17 14.94 -4.17
CA GLN A 172 -4.13 14.05 -3.54
C GLN A 172 -3.82 12.59 -3.93
N TRP A 173 -3.96 11.68 -2.97
CA TRP A 173 -3.56 10.26 -3.11
C TRP A 173 -2.06 9.97 -3.28
N GLN A 174 -1.19 10.93 -2.94
CA GLN A 174 0.28 10.74 -2.94
C GLN A 174 0.90 10.55 -4.33
N TYR A 175 0.27 10.98 -5.43
CA TYR A 175 1.00 11.07 -6.69
C TYR A 175 2.17 12.05 -6.60
N ILE A 176 3.38 11.61 -6.98
CA ILE A 176 4.54 12.50 -7.02
C ILE A 176 4.36 13.53 -8.13
N LEU A 177 4.57 14.79 -7.78
CA LEU A 177 4.56 15.95 -8.68
C LEU A 177 5.98 16.53 -8.73
N PRO A 178 6.89 16.02 -9.59
CA PRO A 178 8.29 16.44 -9.62
C PRO A 178 8.47 17.94 -9.93
N ASN A 179 7.50 18.52 -10.64
CA ASN A 179 7.51 19.93 -11.05
C ASN A 179 7.00 20.88 -9.96
N LYS A 180 6.57 20.36 -8.80
CA LYS A 180 6.20 21.17 -7.63
C LYS A 180 7.20 20.89 -6.52
N THR A 181 7.79 21.93 -5.95
CA THR A 181 8.84 21.78 -4.94
C THR A 181 8.33 22.11 -3.54
N LYS A 182 8.58 21.23 -2.57
CA LYS A 182 8.33 21.48 -1.14
C LYS A 182 9.37 22.48 -0.60
N LYS A 183 8.92 23.42 0.24
CA LYS A 183 9.80 24.44 0.83
C LYS A 183 10.61 23.94 2.04
N LYS A 184 10.14 22.89 2.71
CA LYS A 184 10.80 22.31 3.89
C LYS A 184 10.87 20.79 3.68
N VAL A 185 12.10 20.27 3.69
CA VAL A 185 12.40 18.84 3.66
C VAL A 185 13.18 18.49 4.91
N ILE A 186 12.95 17.29 5.43
CA ILE A 186 13.66 16.78 6.60
C ILE A 186 14.97 16.14 6.11
N ALA A 187 16.07 16.31 6.84
CA ALA A 187 17.32 15.61 6.53
C ALA A 187 17.14 14.08 6.66
N PRO A 188 17.62 13.26 5.70
CA PRO A 188 17.38 11.82 5.70
C PRO A 188 17.80 11.07 6.96
N LEU A 189 19.00 11.32 7.49
CA LEU A 189 19.50 10.65 8.69
C LEU A 189 18.60 10.94 9.91
N PHE A 190 18.27 12.21 10.14
CA PHE A 190 17.35 12.60 11.21
C PHE A 190 15.94 12.00 11.02
N ALA A 191 15.44 11.97 9.78
CA ALA A 191 14.16 11.34 9.49
C ALA A 191 14.18 9.83 9.79
N PHE A 192 15.29 9.16 9.46
CA PHE A 192 15.49 7.74 9.71
C PHE A 192 15.50 7.44 11.22
N GLU A 193 16.34 8.11 12.00
CA GLU A 193 16.40 7.95 13.46
C GLU A 193 15.03 8.19 14.10
N ARG A 194 14.35 9.28 13.73
CA ARG A 194 13.00 9.58 14.23
C ARG A 194 12.00 8.48 13.87
N GLN A 195 12.08 7.93 12.66
CA GLN A 195 11.18 6.85 12.24
C GLN A 195 11.43 5.57 13.03
N ILE A 196 12.70 5.24 13.33
CA ILE A 196 13.05 4.11 14.19
C ILE A 196 12.48 4.29 15.59
N GLU A 197 12.58 5.48 16.19
CA GLU A 197 11.97 5.74 17.51
C GLU A 197 10.44 5.66 17.50
N ILE A 198 9.78 6.10 16.42
CA ILE A 198 8.32 5.94 16.24
C ILE A 198 7.96 4.46 16.22
N ILE A 199 8.68 3.65 15.44
CA ILE A 199 8.43 2.21 15.34
C ILE A 199 8.66 1.56 16.70
N LYS A 200 9.78 1.82 17.38
CA LYS A 200 10.06 1.28 18.73
C LYS A 200 8.98 1.60 19.76
N ALA A 201 8.48 2.84 19.78
CA ALA A 201 7.39 3.22 20.67
C ALA A 201 6.10 2.43 20.38
N ASP A 202 5.79 2.23 19.11
CA ASP A 202 4.59 1.50 18.68
C ASP A 202 4.72 -0.01 18.90
N LEU A 203 5.92 -0.59 18.74
CA LEU A 203 6.21 -1.97 19.11
C LEU A 203 5.86 -2.21 20.58
N ARG A 204 6.36 -1.36 21.48
CA ARG A 204 6.04 -1.44 22.92
C ARG A 204 4.55 -1.27 23.19
N TRP A 205 3.90 -0.34 22.48
CA TRP A 205 2.46 -0.11 22.62
C TRP A 205 1.64 -1.35 22.23
N MET A 206 2.01 -2.04 21.16
CA MET A 206 1.32 -3.22 20.66
C MET A 206 1.59 -4.45 21.54
N GLN A 207 2.84 -4.65 21.95
CA GLN A 207 3.27 -5.73 22.85
C GLN A 207 2.62 -5.65 24.24
N ALA A 208 2.19 -4.46 24.67
CA ALA A 208 1.41 -4.30 25.90
C ALA A 208 -0.06 -4.73 25.77
N ARG A 209 -0.55 -5.00 24.55
CA ARG A 209 -1.96 -5.32 24.24
C ARG A 209 -2.14 -6.74 23.70
N ALA A 210 -1.17 -7.22 22.92
CA ALA A 210 -1.19 -8.53 22.32
C ALA A 210 0.19 -9.20 22.47
N SER A 211 0.20 -10.53 22.55
CA SER A 211 1.43 -11.33 22.72
C SER A 211 2.02 -11.86 21.42
N GLN A 212 1.20 -11.98 20.37
CA GLN A 212 1.59 -12.46 19.05
C GLN A 212 0.68 -11.87 17.97
N SER A 213 1.19 -11.78 16.73
CA SER A 213 0.36 -11.55 15.56
C SER A 213 -0.40 -12.81 15.19
N LEU A 214 -1.70 -12.69 14.92
CA LEU A 214 -2.57 -13.76 14.43
C LEU A 214 -2.96 -13.54 12.96
N ALA A 215 -2.37 -12.54 12.32
CA ALA A 215 -2.61 -12.19 10.93
C ALA A 215 -1.76 -13.03 9.98
N GLU A 216 -2.40 -13.54 8.94
CA GLU A 216 -1.76 -14.20 7.80
C GLU A 216 -1.92 -13.32 6.56
N ILE A 217 -0.83 -13.04 5.84
CA ILE A 217 -0.87 -12.21 4.61
C ILE A 217 -0.35 -12.99 3.41
N ILE A 218 -1.24 -13.18 2.43
CA ILE A 218 -0.93 -13.76 1.13
C ILE A 218 -0.61 -12.62 0.15
N ALA A 219 0.60 -12.68 -0.42
CA ALA A 219 0.95 -11.81 -1.55
C ALA A 219 0.39 -12.46 -2.81
N GLY A 220 -0.73 -11.97 -3.32
CA GLY A 220 -1.47 -12.66 -4.36
C GLY A 220 -2.69 -11.90 -4.87
N ASP A 221 -3.30 -12.46 -5.91
CA ASP A 221 -4.47 -11.90 -6.56
C ASP A 221 -5.76 -12.46 -5.93
N ALA A 222 -6.59 -11.57 -5.38
CA ALA A 222 -7.85 -11.91 -4.75
C ALA A 222 -8.80 -12.69 -5.67
N ARG A 223 -8.72 -12.48 -7.00
CA ARG A 223 -9.52 -13.20 -8.00
C ARG A 223 -9.27 -14.70 -8.00
N THR A 224 -8.11 -15.13 -7.50
CA THR A 224 -7.70 -16.53 -7.41
C THR A 224 -7.82 -17.09 -6.00
N LEU A 225 -8.27 -16.27 -5.03
CA LEU A 225 -8.34 -16.69 -3.63
C LEU A 225 -9.35 -17.81 -3.42
N ALA A 226 -10.54 -17.71 -4.01
CA ALA A 226 -11.60 -18.70 -3.85
C ALA A 226 -11.16 -20.12 -4.26
N ASP A 227 -10.36 -20.21 -5.32
CA ASP A 227 -9.82 -21.49 -5.82
C ASP A 227 -8.78 -22.11 -4.88
N ASN A 228 -8.19 -21.32 -3.98
CA ASN A 228 -7.07 -21.70 -3.13
C ASN A 228 -7.38 -21.58 -1.62
N ALA A 229 -8.57 -21.14 -1.25
CA ALA A 229 -8.96 -20.98 0.14
C ALA A 229 -9.17 -22.35 0.78
N SER A 230 -8.40 -22.63 1.83
CA SER A 230 -8.48 -23.89 2.59
C SER A 230 -9.29 -23.76 3.88
N ARG A 231 -9.85 -22.58 4.15
CA ARG A 231 -10.52 -22.25 5.42
C ARG A 231 -11.77 -21.41 5.16
N ASP A 232 -12.84 -21.75 5.86
CA ASP A 232 -14.00 -20.88 5.99
C ASP A 232 -13.63 -19.63 6.80
N VAL A 233 -14.30 -18.52 6.52
CA VAL A 233 -14.09 -17.23 7.19
C VAL A 233 -15.41 -16.75 7.78
N ASP A 234 -15.37 -16.09 8.93
CA ASP A 234 -16.57 -15.68 9.66
C ASP A 234 -17.04 -14.26 9.29
N ALA A 235 -16.11 -13.42 8.82
CA ALA A 235 -16.40 -12.05 8.40
C ALA A 235 -15.48 -11.61 7.27
N VAL A 236 -16.01 -10.80 6.35
CA VAL A 236 -15.23 -10.12 5.32
C VAL A 236 -15.31 -8.62 5.55
N ILE A 237 -14.17 -8.00 5.84
CA ILE A 237 -14.06 -6.55 6.03
C ILE A 237 -13.01 -6.04 5.06
N THR A 238 -13.42 -5.19 4.13
CA THR A 238 -12.54 -4.77 3.05
C THR A 238 -12.94 -3.45 2.42
N SER A 239 -12.01 -2.87 1.68
CA SER A 239 -12.24 -1.73 0.81
C SER A 239 -11.58 -2.05 -0.53
N PRO A 240 -12.33 -2.59 -1.50
CA PRO A 240 -11.74 -2.95 -2.78
C PRO A 240 -11.15 -1.72 -3.48
N PRO A 241 -10.23 -1.90 -4.43
CA PRO A 241 -9.89 -0.85 -5.37
C PRO A 241 -11.18 -0.30 -5.98
N TYR A 242 -11.46 0.99 -5.86
CA TYR A 242 -12.70 1.54 -6.41
C TYR A 242 -12.50 1.89 -7.90
N ALA A 243 -13.54 1.77 -8.71
CA ALA A 243 -13.54 2.18 -10.12
C ALA A 243 -13.52 3.71 -10.32
N ASN A 244 -12.68 4.41 -9.56
CA ASN A 244 -12.58 5.87 -9.47
C ASN A 244 -11.43 6.45 -10.33
N ASN A 245 -10.81 5.62 -11.18
CA ASN A 245 -9.66 5.96 -12.01
C ASN A 245 -8.36 6.27 -11.24
N TYR A 246 -8.26 5.84 -9.99
CA TYR A 246 -7.01 5.83 -9.24
C TYR A 246 -6.13 4.67 -9.70
N ASP A 247 -4.89 4.96 -10.07
CA ASP A 247 -3.90 3.94 -10.43
C ASP A 247 -3.16 3.46 -9.18
N TYR A 248 -3.68 2.40 -8.57
CA TYR A 248 -3.09 1.75 -7.39
C TYR A 248 -1.67 1.22 -7.65
N ALA A 249 -1.30 0.92 -8.90
CA ALA A 249 0.05 0.49 -9.25
C ALA A 249 1.07 1.64 -9.25
N ASP A 250 0.62 2.88 -9.54
CA ASP A 250 1.47 4.07 -9.51
C ASP A 250 1.60 4.67 -8.09
N ALA A 251 0.77 4.22 -7.15
CA ALA A 251 0.74 4.72 -5.77
C ALA A 251 2.12 4.68 -5.09
N LEU A 252 2.88 3.60 -5.33
CA LEU A 252 4.22 3.37 -4.77
C LEU A 252 5.33 3.44 -5.82
N ARG A 253 5.10 4.00 -7.02
CA ARG A 253 6.16 4.11 -8.04
C ARG A 253 7.41 4.77 -7.46
N PHE A 254 7.26 5.79 -6.63
CA PHE A 254 8.39 6.51 -6.07
C PHE A 254 9.28 5.62 -5.21
N GLU A 255 8.68 4.89 -4.27
CA GLU A 255 9.35 3.92 -3.42
C GLU A 255 10.00 2.81 -4.27
N MET A 256 9.25 2.25 -5.21
CA MET A 256 9.73 1.18 -6.11
C MET A 256 10.91 1.64 -6.97
N THR A 257 10.88 2.86 -7.49
CA THR A 257 12.00 3.43 -8.26
C THR A 257 13.23 3.66 -7.39
N PHE A 258 13.05 4.09 -6.14
CA PHE A 258 14.17 4.22 -5.20
C PHE A 258 14.79 2.86 -4.91
N TRP A 259 13.99 1.82 -4.70
CA TRP A 259 14.50 0.47 -4.40
C TRP A 259 15.07 -0.26 -5.61
N GLY A 260 14.69 0.14 -6.83
CA GLY A 260 15.13 -0.48 -8.08
C GLY A 260 14.18 -1.55 -8.60
N ASP A 261 12.95 -1.62 -8.07
CA ASP A 261 11.91 -2.55 -8.52
C ASP A 261 11.37 -2.14 -9.91
N VAL A 262 11.42 -0.85 -10.25
CA VAL A 262 11.04 -0.27 -11.55
C VAL A 262 11.95 0.91 -11.91
N ASN A 263 12.28 1.10 -13.18
CA ASN A 263 13.05 2.27 -13.65
C ASN A 263 12.15 3.44 -14.05
N GLY A 264 10.87 3.19 -14.32
CA GLY A 264 9.94 4.24 -14.71
C GLY A 264 8.51 3.75 -14.89
N TRP A 265 7.67 4.61 -15.47
CA TRP A 265 6.24 4.33 -15.64
C TRP A 265 5.95 3.14 -16.55
N GLY A 266 6.81 2.88 -17.54
CA GLY A 266 6.68 1.75 -18.46
C GLY A 266 6.72 0.38 -17.77
N ASP A 267 7.56 0.24 -16.74
CA ASP A 267 7.82 -1.03 -16.07
C ASP A 267 6.69 -1.41 -15.09
N ILE A 268 5.92 -0.41 -14.60
CA ILE A 268 4.85 -0.63 -13.61
C ILE A 268 3.81 -1.63 -14.10
N HIS A 269 3.55 -1.66 -15.41
CA HIS A 269 2.50 -2.51 -15.93
C HIS A 269 2.80 -3.99 -15.67
N ASP A 270 4.01 -4.41 -16.03
CA ASP A 270 4.46 -5.79 -15.88
C ASP A 270 4.84 -6.13 -14.45
N ALA A 271 5.38 -5.18 -13.69
CA ALA A 271 5.78 -5.40 -12.30
C ALA A 271 4.57 -5.49 -11.35
N VAL A 272 3.49 -4.76 -11.62
CA VAL A 272 2.37 -4.59 -10.67
C VAL A 272 1.00 -4.56 -11.35
N ARG A 273 0.78 -3.65 -12.31
CA ARG A 273 -0.59 -3.25 -12.72
C ARG A 273 -1.45 -4.41 -13.22
N LYS A 274 -0.88 -5.33 -14.00
CA LYS A 274 -1.62 -6.48 -14.57
C LYS A 274 -2.14 -7.46 -13.50
N HIS A 275 -1.58 -7.43 -12.31
CA HIS A 275 -1.98 -8.27 -11.18
C HIS A 275 -3.06 -7.61 -10.30
N LEU A 276 -3.36 -6.33 -10.52
CA LEU A 276 -4.36 -5.61 -9.74
C LEU A 276 -5.73 -5.66 -10.41
N ILE A 277 -6.78 -5.46 -9.60
CA ILE A 277 -8.13 -5.19 -10.09
C ILE A 277 -8.11 -3.97 -11.02
N VAL A 278 -8.78 -4.09 -12.18
CA VAL A 278 -8.89 -3.00 -13.15
C VAL A 278 -9.73 -1.85 -12.57
N SER A 279 -9.05 -0.84 -12.01
CA SER A 279 -9.66 0.34 -11.39
C SER A 279 -9.31 1.66 -12.10
N SER A 280 -8.43 1.60 -13.11
CA SER A 280 -7.96 2.75 -13.88
C SER A 280 -8.06 2.55 -15.40
N SER A 281 -8.38 3.64 -16.09
CA SER A 281 -8.47 3.67 -17.56
C SER A 281 -7.11 3.42 -18.23
N GLN A 282 -6.01 3.71 -17.54
CA GLN A 282 -4.66 3.40 -18.00
C GLN A 282 -4.42 1.89 -18.08
N HIS A 283 -4.87 1.13 -17.07
CA HIS A 283 -4.84 -0.33 -17.09
C HIS A 283 -5.62 -0.86 -18.30
N SER A 284 -6.91 -0.50 -18.39
CA SER A 284 -7.79 -0.98 -19.46
C SER A 284 -7.26 -0.67 -20.88
N SER A 285 -6.70 0.52 -21.09
CA SER A 285 -6.13 0.91 -22.38
C SER A 285 -4.90 0.11 -22.78
N ARG A 286 -4.05 -0.26 -21.80
CA ARG A 286 -2.79 -0.97 -22.04
C ARG A 286 -3.02 -2.43 -22.41
N GLU A 287 -3.97 -3.07 -21.73
CA GLU A 287 -4.40 -4.46 -21.96
C GLU A 287 -5.28 -4.63 -23.22
N ARG A 288 -5.68 -3.52 -23.87
CA ARG A 288 -6.56 -3.53 -25.06
C ARG A 288 -7.83 -4.37 -24.84
N LEU A 289 -8.43 -4.25 -23.65
CA LEU A 289 -9.60 -5.04 -23.27
C LEU A 289 -10.75 -4.83 -24.25
N ARG A 290 -11.40 -5.92 -24.66
CA ARG A 290 -12.54 -5.88 -25.57
C ARG A 290 -13.84 -6.05 -24.81
N LEU A 291 -14.74 -5.09 -24.99
CA LEU A 291 -16.02 -5.06 -24.28
C LEU A 291 -16.87 -6.34 -24.45
N PRO A 292 -16.98 -6.94 -25.65
CA PRO A 292 -17.74 -8.18 -25.81
C PRO A 292 -17.17 -9.36 -25.02
N ASP A 293 -15.86 -9.38 -24.76
CA ASP A 293 -15.21 -10.45 -23.99
C ASP A 293 -15.50 -10.26 -22.49
N LEU A 294 -15.50 -9.01 -22.02
CA LEU A 294 -15.81 -8.65 -20.64
C LEU A 294 -17.27 -8.95 -20.28
N LEU A 295 -18.22 -8.56 -21.13
CA LEU A 295 -19.66 -8.77 -20.90
C LEU A 295 -20.08 -10.24 -20.96
N ARG A 296 -19.31 -11.09 -21.66
CA ARG A 296 -19.54 -12.54 -21.75
C ARG A 296 -19.07 -13.31 -20.53
N SER A 297 -18.36 -12.69 -19.60
CA SER A 297 -17.95 -13.36 -18.36
C SER A 297 -19.18 -13.79 -17.56
N GLU A 298 -19.08 -14.97 -16.93
CA GLU A 298 -20.11 -15.50 -16.02
C GLU A 298 -20.22 -14.65 -14.75
N GLY A 299 -19.12 -14.10 -14.25
CA GLY A 299 -19.12 -13.28 -13.03
C GLY A 299 -20.01 -12.04 -13.12
N VAL A 300 -20.17 -11.46 -14.32
CA VAL A 300 -21.06 -10.32 -14.54
C VAL A 300 -22.45 -10.72 -15.00
N ALA A 301 -22.77 -12.01 -15.14
CA ALA A 301 -24.07 -12.47 -15.61
C ALA A 301 -25.26 -11.86 -14.81
N PRO A 302 -25.20 -11.73 -13.48
CA PRO A 302 -26.30 -11.15 -12.70
C PRO A 302 -26.61 -9.69 -12.99
N ILE A 303 -25.63 -8.92 -13.49
CA ILE A 303 -25.75 -7.47 -13.75
C ILE A 303 -25.53 -7.12 -15.23
N ARG A 304 -25.46 -8.12 -16.11
CA ARG A 304 -25.08 -7.96 -17.52
C ARG A 304 -25.98 -6.95 -18.25
N PRO A 305 -27.33 -6.97 -18.10
CA PRO A 305 -28.20 -6.01 -18.79
C PRO A 305 -27.90 -4.55 -18.38
N GLU A 306 -27.79 -4.28 -17.07
CA GLU A 306 -27.49 -2.96 -16.54
C GLU A 306 -26.09 -2.50 -16.94
N LEU A 307 -25.10 -3.39 -16.80
CA LEU A 307 -23.72 -3.11 -17.14
C LEU A 307 -23.59 -2.76 -18.63
N THR A 308 -24.23 -3.53 -19.52
CA THR A 308 -24.24 -3.29 -20.98
C THR A 308 -24.73 -1.88 -21.30
N ARG A 309 -25.87 -1.48 -20.73
CA ARG A 309 -26.40 -0.12 -20.93
C ARG A 309 -25.42 0.97 -20.48
N VAL A 310 -24.79 0.80 -19.30
CA VAL A 310 -23.84 1.77 -18.76
C VAL A 310 -22.59 1.89 -19.64
N VAL A 311 -22.03 0.77 -20.09
CA VAL A 311 -20.77 0.77 -20.85
C VAL A 311 -20.96 1.30 -22.27
N GLU A 312 -22.12 1.07 -22.89
CA GLU A 312 -22.49 1.66 -24.18
C GLU A 312 -22.60 3.18 -24.08
N GLN A 313 -23.31 3.69 -23.06
CA GLN A 313 -23.39 5.12 -22.80
C GLN A 313 -22.01 5.75 -22.55
N LEU A 314 -21.14 5.07 -21.78
CA LEU A 314 -19.78 5.55 -21.55
C LEU A 314 -18.92 5.53 -22.83
N ALA A 315 -19.16 4.60 -23.75
CA ALA A 315 -18.48 4.54 -25.04
C ALA A 315 -18.91 5.69 -25.97
N GLU A 316 -20.20 6.06 -25.96
CA GLU A 316 -20.69 7.23 -26.68
C GLU A 316 -20.12 8.54 -26.11
N VAL A 317 -20.20 8.71 -24.78
CA VAL A 317 -19.68 9.92 -24.11
C VAL A 317 -18.19 10.09 -24.36
N ARG A 318 -17.42 8.99 -24.42
CA ARG A 318 -15.98 9.02 -24.70
C ARG A 318 -15.64 9.77 -25.99
N GLU A 319 -16.45 9.63 -27.05
CA GLU A 319 -16.17 10.30 -28.33
C GLU A 319 -16.25 11.83 -28.23
N SER A 320 -17.01 12.34 -27.26
CA SER A 320 -17.15 13.78 -27.00
C SER A 320 -16.11 14.37 -26.03
N ARG A 321 -15.26 13.54 -25.39
CA ARG A 321 -14.35 13.96 -24.32
C ARG A 321 -12.89 13.97 -24.76
N GLY A 322 -12.16 15.02 -24.38
CA GLY A 322 -10.71 15.10 -24.57
C GLY A 322 -9.97 13.92 -23.92
N GLY A 323 -8.98 13.37 -24.63
CA GLY A 323 -8.19 12.22 -24.18
C GLY A 323 -8.85 10.85 -24.35
N LYS A 324 -10.13 10.78 -24.76
CA LYS A 324 -10.85 9.53 -25.11
C LYS A 324 -10.60 8.36 -24.15
N LYS A 325 -10.67 8.63 -22.84
CA LYS A 325 -10.37 7.63 -21.80
C LYS A 325 -11.28 6.41 -21.89
N HIS A 326 -10.69 5.24 -21.65
CA HIS A 326 -11.33 3.93 -21.78
C HIS A 326 -12.18 3.55 -20.54
N TYR A 327 -13.09 4.44 -20.11
CA TYR A 327 -13.93 4.20 -18.93
C TYR A 327 -14.93 3.06 -19.11
N HIS A 328 -15.50 2.92 -20.31
CA HIS A 328 -16.44 1.84 -20.65
C HIS A 328 -15.83 0.45 -20.43
N THR A 329 -14.62 0.19 -20.95
CA THR A 329 -13.92 -1.07 -20.72
C THR A 329 -13.32 -1.19 -19.33
N MET A 330 -12.96 -0.09 -18.67
CA MET A 330 -12.52 -0.09 -17.27
C MET A 330 -13.63 -0.57 -16.33
N VAL A 331 -14.85 -0.02 -16.44
CA VAL A 331 -15.98 -0.39 -15.58
C VAL A 331 -16.39 -1.85 -15.83
N ALA A 332 -16.46 -2.28 -17.08
CA ALA A 332 -16.76 -3.69 -17.40
C ALA A 332 -15.73 -4.65 -16.81
N ALA A 333 -14.43 -4.31 -16.91
CA ALA A 333 -13.36 -5.13 -16.37
C ALA A 333 -13.36 -5.13 -14.83
N TYR A 334 -13.66 -3.99 -14.22
CA TYR A 334 -13.82 -3.88 -12.77
C TYR A 334 -14.91 -4.82 -12.25
N CYS A 335 -16.09 -4.78 -12.85
CA CYS A 335 -17.21 -5.64 -12.44
C CYS A 335 -16.87 -7.13 -12.58
N ARG A 336 -16.16 -7.51 -13.64
CA ARG A 336 -15.65 -8.87 -13.84
C ARG A 336 -14.59 -9.27 -12.81
N ASP A 337 -13.72 -8.34 -12.42
CA ASP A 337 -12.64 -8.63 -11.48
C ASP A 337 -13.13 -8.74 -10.03
N ILE A 338 -14.26 -8.11 -9.68
CA ILE A 338 -14.85 -8.13 -8.33
C ILE A 338 -15.89 -9.25 -8.13
N SER A 339 -16.47 -9.77 -9.22
CA SER A 339 -17.46 -10.84 -9.19
C SER A 339 -16.87 -12.19 -8.80
#